data_AF-N6UJX2-F1
#
_entry.id   AF-N6UJX2-F1
#
_cell.length_a   1.000
_cell.length_b   1.000
_cell.length_c   1.000
_cell.angle_alpha   90.00
_cell.angle_beta   90.00
_cell.angle_gamma   90.00
#
_symmetry.space_group_name_H-M   'P 1'
#
loop_
_entity.id
_entity.type
_entity.pdbx_description
1 polymer ?
#
loop_
_entity_poly.entity_id
_entity_poly.type
_entity_poly.pdbx_seq_one_letter_code
_entity_poly.pdbx_strand_id
1 'polypeptide(L)'
;MTYAGNNNDVDFIKVEGGTVMSEGIQINGNGYGQGVKVNGGYVVLIRPSLNKVRTGVTIQNAEVTMISSSINFTGGYGVNLNVGKAILNKVEITHTGNNSADLIKARGKGSKLVF
;
A
#
# COMPACT_ATOMS: atom_id res chain seq x y z
N MET A 1 5.68 -13.90 0.28
CA MET A 1 4.54 -14.82 0.08
C MET A 1 4.10 -14.79 -1.38
N THR A 2 3.39 -15.82 -1.84
CA THR A 2 2.74 -15.86 -3.16
C THR A 2 1.25 -16.15 -2.96
N TYR A 3 0.36 -15.36 -3.57
CA TYR A 3 -1.09 -15.54 -3.47
C TYR A 3 -1.63 -16.31 -4.68
N ALA A 4 -2.35 -17.39 -4.41
CA ALA A 4 -2.95 -18.26 -5.42
C ALA A 4 -4.50 -18.26 -5.39
N GLY A 5 -5.11 -17.45 -4.52
CA GLY A 5 -6.56 -17.34 -4.43
C GLY A 5 -7.16 -16.36 -5.45
N ASN A 6 -8.47 -16.17 -5.38
CA ASN A 6 -9.24 -15.33 -6.31
C ASN A 6 -10.16 -14.32 -5.58
N ASN A 7 -9.87 -14.02 -4.30
CA ASN A 7 -10.67 -13.10 -3.50
C ASN A 7 -10.08 -11.68 -3.53
N ASN A 8 -10.90 -10.70 -3.91
CA ASN A 8 -10.53 -9.29 -3.99
C ASN A 8 -10.45 -8.58 -2.63
N ASP A 9 -11.08 -9.13 -1.60
CA ASP A 9 -11.25 -8.52 -0.28
C ASP A 9 -10.18 -8.92 0.74
N VAL A 10 -9.14 -9.64 0.28
CA VAL A 10 -8.01 -10.05 1.11
C VAL A 10 -7.03 -8.89 1.24
N ASP A 11 -6.64 -8.57 2.46
CA ASP A 11 -5.49 -7.70 2.77
C ASP A 11 -4.29 -8.59 3.10
N PHE A 12 -3.18 -8.49 2.35
CA PHE A 12 -1.99 -9.32 2.60
C PHE A 12 -1.26 -8.90 3.88
N ILE A 13 -1.31 -7.61 4.21
CA ILE A 13 -0.92 -7.08 5.52
C ILE A 13 -2.03 -6.15 6.00
N LYS A 14 -2.47 -6.36 7.23
CA LYS A 14 -3.51 -5.55 7.89
C LYS A 14 -3.02 -5.11 9.27
N VAL A 15 -3.03 -3.80 9.50
CA VAL A 15 -2.67 -3.17 10.77
C VAL A 15 -3.85 -2.33 11.25
N GLU A 16 -4.38 -2.65 12.42
CA GLU A 16 -5.53 -1.92 13.00
C GLU A 16 -5.10 -0.86 14.03
N GLY A 17 -3.82 -0.85 14.45
CA GLY A 17 -3.28 0.10 15.43
C GLY A 17 -1.89 -0.28 15.93
N GLY A 18 -1.33 0.55 16.82
CA GLY A 18 0.00 0.33 17.41
C GLY A 18 1.16 0.80 16.54
N THR A 19 2.37 0.32 16.85
CA THR A 19 3.59 0.61 16.10
C THR A 19 4.09 -0.66 15.43
N VAL A 20 4.23 -0.63 14.10
CA VAL A 20 4.72 -1.77 13.31
C VAL A 20 5.89 -1.34 12.45
N MET A 21 6.96 -2.12 12.47
CA MET A 21 8.08 -2.00 11.54
C MET A 21 8.20 -3.30 10.76
N SER A 22 8.38 -3.18 9.45
CA SER A 22 8.60 -4.33 8.57
C SER A 22 9.67 -4.01 7.55
N GLU A 23 10.58 -4.96 7.33
CA GLU A 23 11.72 -4.80 6.44
C GLU A 23 11.83 -5.97 5.47
N GLY A 24 12.03 -5.68 4.18
CA GLY A 24 12.34 -6.67 3.16
C GLY A 24 11.18 -7.60 2.78
N ILE A 25 9.92 -7.20 3.04
CA ILE A 25 8.78 -8.04 2.70
C ILE A 25 8.63 -8.18 1.18
N GLN A 26 8.29 -9.39 0.74
CA GLN A 26 7.98 -9.68 -0.65
C GLN A 26 6.58 -10.29 -0.74
N ILE A 27 5.70 -9.67 -1.52
CA ILE A 27 4.34 -10.13 -1.78
C ILE A 27 4.19 -10.29 -3.30
N ASN A 28 3.97 -11.54 -3.73
CA ASN A 28 3.68 -11.87 -5.12
C ASN A 28 2.19 -12.17 -5.26
N GLY A 29 1.42 -11.15 -5.63
CA GLY A 29 0.00 -11.29 -5.96
C GLY A 29 -0.23 -11.90 -7.33
N ASN A 30 -1.50 -11.99 -7.70
CA ASN A 30 -1.96 -12.50 -8.99
C ASN A 30 -3.03 -11.59 -9.63
N GLY A 31 -3.11 -10.33 -9.21
CA GLY A 31 -4.12 -9.35 -9.62
C GLY A 31 -5.28 -9.20 -8.63
N TYR A 32 -5.33 -10.06 -7.61
CA TYR A 32 -6.29 -10.00 -6.51
C TYR A 32 -5.64 -9.47 -5.22
N GLY A 33 -6.49 -9.10 -4.26
CA GLY A 33 -6.07 -8.66 -2.92
C GLY A 33 -5.37 -7.30 -2.86
N GLN A 34 -5.40 -6.71 -1.67
CA GLN A 34 -4.69 -5.48 -1.33
C GLN A 34 -3.32 -5.81 -0.73
N GLY A 35 -2.30 -5.05 -1.12
CA GLY A 35 -0.95 -5.18 -0.57
C GLY A 35 -0.92 -4.92 0.93
N VAL A 36 -1.22 -3.70 1.35
CA VAL A 36 -1.17 -3.29 2.75
C VAL A 36 -2.36 -2.41 3.10
N LYS A 37 -3.01 -2.69 4.23
CA LYS A 37 -4.05 -1.87 4.82
C LYS A 37 -3.68 -1.45 6.23
N VAL A 38 -3.73 -0.14 6.50
CA VAL A 38 -3.44 0.43 7.82
C VAL A 38 -4.63 1.30 8.25
N ASN A 39 -5.33 0.90 9.31
CA ASN A 39 -6.50 1.57 9.88
C ASN A 39 -6.21 2.25 11.23
N GLY A 40 -4.97 2.69 11.45
CA GLY A 40 -4.54 3.33 12.68
C GLY A 40 -3.08 3.02 12.98
N GLY A 41 -2.46 3.83 13.84
CA GLY A 41 -1.10 3.60 14.33
C GLY A 41 0.01 4.21 13.48
N TYR A 42 1.24 3.78 13.76
CA TYR A 42 2.47 4.21 13.11
C TYR A 42 3.17 3.02 12.46
N VAL A 43 3.31 3.05 11.13
CA VAL A 43 3.87 1.93 10.37
C VAL A 43 5.08 2.38 9.57
N VAL A 44 6.18 1.62 9.66
CA VAL A 44 7.37 1.82 8.82
C VAL A 44 7.60 0.59 7.96
N LEU A 45 7.58 0.79 6.64
CA LEU A 45 7.85 -0.24 5.64
C LEU A 45 9.17 0.06 4.93
N ILE A 46 10.17 -0.79 5.13
CA ILE A 46 11.49 -0.65 4.52
C ILE A 46 11.69 -1.73 3.47
N ARG A 47 11.95 -1.32 2.22
CA ARG A 47 12.13 -2.22 1.08
C ARG A 47 11.02 -3.28 0.89
N PRO A 48 9.72 -2.97 1.11
CA PRO A 48 8.66 -3.85 0.66
C PRO A 48 8.65 -3.94 -0.87
N SER A 49 8.39 -5.13 -1.39
CA SER A 49 8.11 -5.39 -2.80
C SER A 49 6.71 -5.97 -2.91
N LEU A 50 5.78 -5.17 -3.41
CA LEU A 50 4.40 -5.58 -3.69
C LEU A 50 4.30 -5.81 -5.20
N ASN A 51 4.22 -7.06 -5.63
CA ASN A 51 4.15 -7.43 -7.04
C ASN A 51 2.73 -7.88 -7.40
N LYS A 52 2.15 -7.33 -8.47
CA LYS A 52 0.86 -7.74 -9.04
C LYS A 52 -0.28 -7.83 -8.01
N VAL A 53 -0.36 -6.87 -7.10
CA VAL A 53 -1.51 -6.74 -6.19
C VAL A 53 -2.67 -6.05 -6.91
N ARG A 54 -3.92 -6.18 -6.42
CA ARG A 54 -5.04 -5.41 -6.96
C ARG A 54 -4.88 -3.93 -6.65
N THR A 55 -4.60 -3.61 -5.39
CA THR A 55 -4.31 -2.24 -4.94
C THR A 55 -3.11 -2.28 -4.02
N GLY A 56 -2.27 -1.25 -4.04
CA GLY A 56 -1.05 -1.23 -3.23
C GLY A 56 -1.32 -1.03 -1.73
N VAL A 57 -1.26 0.20 -1.26
CA VAL A 57 -1.32 0.57 0.16
C VAL A 57 -2.52 1.47 0.44
N THR A 58 -3.32 1.13 1.45
CA THR A 58 -4.40 1.99 1.99
C THR A 58 -4.03 2.47 3.38
N ILE A 59 -4.17 3.77 3.61
CA ILE A 59 -3.84 4.46 4.85
C ILE A 59 -5.07 5.22 5.34
N GLN A 60 -5.56 4.84 6.52
CA GLN A 60 -6.71 5.44 7.18
C GLN A 60 -6.35 5.76 8.63
N ASN A 61 -6.45 7.04 9.01
CA ASN A 61 -6.18 7.52 10.38
C ASN A 61 -4.82 7.08 10.95
N ALA A 62 -3.80 7.01 10.09
CA ALA A 62 -2.49 6.45 10.44
C ALA A 62 -1.34 7.30 9.90
N GLU A 63 -0.15 7.09 10.44
CA GLU A 63 1.10 7.56 9.86
C GLU A 63 1.88 6.38 9.29
N VAL A 64 2.19 6.43 7.99
CA VAL A 64 2.96 5.39 7.30
C VAL A 64 4.18 5.99 6.62
N THR A 65 5.35 5.44 6.92
CA THR A 65 6.60 5.75 6.23
C THR A 65 7.02 4.58 5.36
N MET A 66 7.27 4.84 4.09
CA MET A 66 7.75 3.88 3.11
C MET A 66 9.14 4.30 2.64
N ILE A 67 10.10 3.38 2.68
CA ILE A 67 11.49 3.63 2.31
C ILE A 67 11.93 2.60 1.29
N SER A 68 12.49 3.05 0.16
CA SER A 68 13.06 2.17 -0.89
C SER A 68 12.11 1.06 -1.32
N SER A 69 10.82 1.39 -1.47
CA SER A 69 9.72 0.45 -1.67
C SER A 69 9.32 0.33 -3.14
N SER A 70 8.78 -0.82 -3.55
CA SER A 70 8.16 -0.99 -4.86
C SER A 70 6.72 -1.47 -4.77
N ILE A 71 5.84 -0.83 -5.54
CA ILE A 71 4.40 -1.14 -5.61
C ILE A 71 4.01 -1.35 -7.07
N ASN A 72 3.82 -2.60 -7.46
CA ASN A 72 3.24 -2.98 -8.74
C ASN A 72 1.78 -3.43 -8.53
N PHE A 73 0.85 -2.68 -9.10
CA PHE A 73 -0.57 -2.90 -8.89
C PHE A 73 -1.37 -2.88 -10.19
N THR A 74 -2.52 -3.55 -10.20
CA THR A 74 -3.35 -3.74 -11.40
C THR A 74 -4.67 -3.01 -11.36
N GLY A 75 -5.20 -2.71 -10.18
CA GLY A 75 -6.52 -2.09 -9.98
C GLY A 75 -6.46 -0.57 -9.89
N GLY A 76 -7.30 0.01 -9.04
CA GLY A 76 -7.60 1.44 -9.09
C GLY A 76 -6.54 2.37 -8.48
N TYR A 77 -5.67 1.88 -7.59
CA TYR A 77 -4.64 2.74 -6.99
C TYR A 77 -3.40 2.02 -6.42
N GLY A 78 -2.28 2.76 -6.45
CA GLY A 78 -1.02 2.37 -5.81
C GLY A 78 -0.99 2.72 -4.33
N VAL A 79 -1.24 3.98 -3.97
CA VAL A 79 -1.37 4.43 -2.58
C VAL A 79 -2.66 5.23 -2.41
N ASN A 80 -3.47 4.92 -1.40
CA ASN A 80 -4.68 5.65 -1.05
C ASN A 80 -4.63 6.14 0.40
N LEU A 81 -4.54 7.45 0.59
CA LEU A 81 -4.50 8.14 1.87
C LEU A 81 -5.83 8.88 2.10
N ASN A 82 -6.61 8.41 3.09
CA ASN A 82 -7.93 8.96 3.39
C ASN A 82 -8.00 9.81 4.67
N VAL A 83 -7.05 9.68 5.61
CA VAL A 83 -6.75 10.62 6.73
C VAL A 83 -5.39 10.22 7.31
N GLY A 84 -4.57 11.17 7.76
CA GLY A 84 -3.30 10.89 8.43
C GLY A 84 -2.09 11.32 7.59
N LYS A 85 -0.97 10.61 7.72
CA LYS A 85 0.28 11.00 7.07
C LYS A 85 0.90 9.84 6.29
N ALA A 86 1.35 10.12 5.07
CA ALA A 86 2.12 9.19 4.27
C ALA A 86 3.45 9.86 3.88
N ILE A 87 4.56 9.19 4.19
CA ILE A 87 5.91 9.60 3.77
C ILE A 87 6.43 8.55 2.79
N LEU A 88 6.72 8.95 1.56
CA LEU A 88 7.18 8.07 0.49
C LEU A 88 8.61 8.45 0.08
N ASN A 89 9.61 7.79 0.65
CA ASN A 89 11.01 8.03 0.34
C ASN A 89 11.55 6.93 -0.59
N LYS A 90 11.99 7.29 -1.80
CA LYS A 90 12.48 6.34 -2.83
C LYS A 90 11.46 5.22 -3.11
N VAL A 91 10.20 5.59 -3.33
CA VAL A 91 9.13 4.63 -3.62
C VAL A 91 8.85 4.61 -5.11
N GLU A 92 8.91 3.43 -5.70
CA GLU A 92 8.49 3.18 -7.08
C GLU A 92 7.05 2.66 -7.09
N ILE A 93 6.20 3.27 -7.92
CA ILE A 93 4.79 2.88 -8.06
C ILE A 93 4.50 2.69 -9.55
N THR A 94 4.13 1.46 -9.91
CA THR A 94 3.92 1.04 -11.30
C THR A 94 2.54 0.41 -11.44
N HIS A 95 1.72 0.97 -12.31
CA HIS A 95 0.44 0.38 -12.69
C HIS A 95 0.63 -0.55 -13.89
N THR A 96 0.09 -1.77 -13.81
CA THR A 96 0.18 -2.81 -14.85
C THR A 96 -1.18 -3.34 -15.30
N GLY A 97 -2.27 -2.70 -14.84
CA GLY A 97 -3.62 -3.02 -15.27
C GLY A 97 -3.97 -2.44 -16.64
N ASN A 98 -5.11 -2.86 -17.17
CA ASN A 98 -5.67 -2.38 -18.44
C ASN A 98 -6.72 -1.28 -18.26
N ASN A 99 -6.84 -0.71 -17.06
CA ASN A 99 -7.81 0.32 -16.68
C ASN A 99 -7.10 1.64 -16.32
N SER A 100 -7.85 2.73 -16.18
CA SER A 100 -7.31 3.95 -15.58
C SER A 100 -7.11 3.77 -14.06
N ALA A 101 -6.03 4.36 -13.52
CA ALA A 101 -5.69 4.25 -12.12
C ALA A 101 -5.00 5.51 -11.57
N ASP A 102 -5.16 5.75 -10.27
CA ASP A 102 -4.43 6.76 -9.52
C ASP A 102 -3.14 6.14 -8.96
N LEU A 103 -1.94 6.62 -9.31
CA LEU A 103 -0.72 6.15 -8.64
C LEU A 103 -0.78 6.46 -7.14
N ILE A 104 -1.21 7.69 -6.80
CA ILE A 104 -1.43 8.14 -5.43
C ILE A 104 -2.75 8.92 -5.37
N LYS A 105 -3.59 8.55 -4.41
CA LYS A 105 -4.86 9.18 -4.09
C LYS A 105 -4.79 9.72 -2.66
N ALA A 106 -4.73 11.04 -2.49
CA ALA A 106 -4.74 11.68 -1.18
C ALA A 106 -5.92 12.68 -1.10
N ARG A 107 -7.02 12.28 -0.45
CA ARG A 107 -8.30 13.02 -0.53
C ARG A 107 -8.95 13.34 0.82
N GLY A 108 -8.39 12.87 1.92
CA GLY A 108 -8.90 13.11 3.27
C GLY A 108 -8.68 14.51 3.82
N LYS A 109 -9.66 15.05 4.55
CA LYS A 109 -9.39 16.20 5.42
C LYS A 109 -8.37 15.80 6.49
N GLY A 110 -7.25 16.52 6.58
CA GLY A 110 -6.14 16.17 7.47
C GLY A 110 -5.15 15.14 6.90
N SER A 111 -5.29 14.76 5.63
CA SER A 111 -4.27 13.98 4.93
C SER A 111 -3.03 14.82 4.61
N LYS A 112 -1.85 14.34 4.98
CA LYS A 112 -0.55 14.92 4.61
C LYS A 112 0.29 13.89 3.86
N LEU A 113 0.58 14.18 2.60
CA LEU A 113 1.51 13.40 1.78
C LEU A 113 2.85 14.12 1.71
N VAL A 114 3.94 13.36 1.87
CA VAL A 114 5.32 13.84 1.77
C VAL A 114 6.10 12.87 0.89
N PHE A 115 6.90 13.39 -0.04
CA PHE A 115 7.77 12.65 -0.97
C PHE A 115 9.15 13.28 -1.01
#